data_AF-A0A7U9XFC4-F1
#
_entry.id   AF-A0A7U9XFC4-F1
#
_cell.length_a   1.000
_cell.length_b   1.000
_cell.length_c   1.000
_cell.angle_alpha   90.00
_cell.angle_beta   90.00
_cell.angle_gamma   90.00
#
_symmetry.space_group_name_H-M   'P 1'
#
loop_
_entity.id
_entity.type
_entity.pdbx_description
1 polymer ?
#
loop_
_entity_poly.entity_id
_entity_poly.type
_entity_poly.pdbx_seq_one_letter_code
_entity_poly.pdbx_strand_id
1 'polypeptide(L)' 'MDSSDEDSFILGLIETGESLCADVARMEMAELEAHLPMVRIAVLYAAAYLYEHREQADHGELVGTLRSLLFGIRKEVF' A
#
# COMPACT_ATOMS: atom_id res chain seq x y z
N MET A 1 -7.71 -24.80 -3.88
CA MET A 1 -7.65 -23.66 -2.94
C MET A 1 -9.09 -23.35 -2.58
N ASP A 2 -9.41 -23.34 -1.29
CA ASP A 2 -10.73 -22.92 -0.83
C ASP A 2 -10.82 -21.39 -0.98
N SER A 3 -12.02 -20.87 -1.26
CA SER A 3 -12.25 -19.41 -1.40
C SER A 3 -11.80 -18.65 -0.16
N SER A 4 -11.89 -19.28 1.01
CA SER A 4 -11.52 -18.72 2.31
C SER A 4 -10.01 -18.43 2.46
N ASP A 5 -9.16 -19.29 1.88
CA ASP A 5 -7.70 -19.09 1.90
C ASP A 5 -7.30 -17.93 0.99
N GLU A 6 -7.96 -17.80 -0.16
CA GLU A 6 -7.72 -16.72 -1.13
C GLU A 6 -8.19 -15.36 -0.56
N ASP A 7 -9.36 -15.33 0.08
CA ASP A 7 -9.85 -14.13 0.78
C ASP A 7 -8.89 -13.68 1.89
N SER A 8 -8.39 -14.63 2.69
CA SER A 8 -7.44 -14.34 3.77
C SER A 8 -6.10 -13.84 3.23
N PHE A 9 -5.64 -14.39 2.11
CA PHE A 9 -4.43 -13.94 1.45
C PHE A 9 -4.57 -12.52 0.91
N ILE A 10 -5.67 -12.22 0.19
CA ILE A 10 -5.95 -10.88 -0.34
C ILE A 10 -6.07 -9.86 0.80
N LEU A 11 -6.71 -10.22 1.92
CA LEU A 11 -6.80 -9.35 3.09
C LEU A 11 -5.41 -9.00 3.63
N GLY A 12 -4.52 -9.97 3.77
CA GLY A 12 -3.14 -9.72 4.21
C GLY A 12 -2.34 -8.82 3.26
N LEU A 13 -2.61 -8.89 1.94
CA LEU A 13 -2.01 -7.97 0.97
C LEU A 13 -2.51 -6.54 1.13
N ILE A 14 -3.80 -6.36 1.43
CA ILE A 14 -4.39 -5.05 1.69
C ILE A 14 -3.79 -4.44 2.96
N GLU A 15 -3.74 -5.18 4.06
CA GLU A 15 -3.13 -4.75 5.33
C GLU A 15 -1.65 -4.37 5.16
N THR A 16 -0.92 -5.13 4.33
CA THR A 16 0.46 -4.82 3.95
C THR A 16 0.52 -3.52 3.15
N GLY A 17 -0.38 -3.33 2.19
CA GLY A 17 -0.49 -2.11 1.38
C GLY A 17 -0.78 -0.87 2.22
N GLU A 18 -1.65 -0.97 3.22
CA GLU A 18 -1.94 0.09 4.18
C GLU A 18 -0.68 0.50 4.96
N SER A 19 0.04 -0.49 5.49
CA SER A 19 1.29 -0.25 6.24
C SER A 19 2.36 0.41 5.36
N LEU A 20 2.55 -0.07 4.13
CA LEU A 20 3.49 0.54 3.18
C LEU A 20 3.10 1.98 2.84
N CYS A 21 1.81 2.27 2.69
CA CYS A 21 1.34 3.62 2.44
C CYS A 21 1.61 4.55 3.63
N ALA A 22 1.40 4.08 4.86
CA ALA A 22 1.73 4.81 6.08
C ALA A 22 3.22 5.15 6.17
N ASP A 23 4.08 4.17 5.93
CA ASP A 23 5.54 4.34 5.95
C ASP A 23 6.02 5.32 4.87
N VAL A 24 5.51 5.18 3.64
CA VAL A 24 5.87 6.05 2.51
C VAL A 24 5.39 7.48 2.73
N ALA A 25 4.16 7.65 3.22
CA ALA A 25 3.58 8.94 3.58
C ALA A 25 4.20 9.55 4.84
N ARG A 26 4.90 8.73 5.66
CA ARG A 26 5.42 9.10 6.98
C ARG A 26 4.32 9.61 7.91
N MET A 27 3.22 8.88 7.94
CA MET A 27 2.01 9.22 8.67
C MET A 27 1.52 7.99 9.43
N GLU A 28 0.91 8.21 10.59
CA GLU A 28 0.20 7.14 11.28
C GLU A 28 -1.09 6.79 10.50
N MET A 29 -1.58 5.56 10.68
CA MET A 29 -2.78 5.09 9.96
C MET A 29 -4.00 5.99 10.19
N ALA A 30 -4.17 6.49 11.41
CA ALA A 30 -5.24 7.42 11.76
C ALA A 30 -5.17 8.75 10.99
N GLU A 31 -3.97 9.17 10.57
CA GLU A 31 -3.78 10.40 9.79
C GLU A 31 -4.11 10.18 8.31
N LEU A 32 -3.91 8.96 7.80
CA LEU A 32 -4.28 8.59 6.44
C LEU A 32 -5.79 8.60 6.22
N GLU A 33 -6.60 8.44 7.28
CA GLU A 33 -8.07 8.51 7.19
C GLU A 33 -8.57 9.86 6.64
N ALA A 34 -7.81 10.94 6.84
CA ALA A 34 -8.12 12.26 6.26
C ALA A 34 -7.92 12.30 4.73
N HIS A 35 -7.25 11.31 4.16
CA HIS A 35 -6.81 11.24 2.77
C HIS A 35 -7.29 9.98 2.04
N LEU A 36 -8.35 9.34 2.55
CA LEU A 36 -8.87 8.04 2.07
C LEU A 36 -8.96 7.90 0.54
N PRO A 37 -9.46 8.88 -0.25
CA PRO A 37 -9.54 8.70 -1.70
C PRO A 37 -8.18 8.42 -2.36
N MET A 38 -7.12 9.10 -1.92
CA MET A 38 -5.77 8.96 -2.49
C MET A 38 -5.07 7.73 -1.90
N VAL A 39 -5.19 7.54 -0.58
CA VAL A 39 -4.61 6.40 0.14
C VAL A 39 -5.19 5.09 -0.38
N ARG A 40 -6.51 5.00 -0.61
CA ARG A 40 -7.14 3.78 -1.14
C ARG A 40 -6.59 3.37 -2.49
N ILE A 41 -6.30 4.33 -3.39
CA ILE A 41 -5.71 4.01 -4.69
C ILE A 41 -4.29 3.44 -4.51
N ALA A 42 -3.49 4.05 -3.62
CA ALA A 42 -2.14 3.57 -3.32
C ALA A 42 -2.13 2.18 -2.67
N VAL A 43 -3.03 1.92 -1.73
CA VAL A 43 -3.20 0.62 -1.08
C VAL A 43 -3.62 -0.45 -2.09
N LEU A 44 -4.61 -0.16 -2.94
CA LEU A 44 -5.06 -1.10 -3.97
C LEU A 44 -3.96 -1.39 -5.00
N TYR A 45 -3.17 -0.37 -5.37
CA TYR A 45 -2.01 -0.57 -6.23
C TYR A 45 -0.97 -1.49 -5.57
N ALA A 46 -0.64 -1.26 -4.29
CA ALA A 46 0.30 -2.10 -3.56
C ALA A 46 -0.19 -3.56 -3.46
N ALA A 47 -1.46 -3.77 -3.09
CA ALA A 47 -2.04 -5.10 -2.99
C ALA A 47 -2.01 -5.84 -4.32
N ALA A 48 -2.40 -5.17 -5.43
CA ALA A 48 -2.35 -5.74 -6.77
C ALA A 48 -0.90 -6.08 -7.20
N TYR A 49 0.05 -5.17 -6.95
CA TYR A 49 1.46 -5.39 -7.29
C TYR A 49 2.02 -6.62 -6.57
N LEU A 50 1.77 -6.73 -5.26
CA LEU A 50 2.25 -7.86 -4.45
C LEU A 50 1.60 -9.18 -4.86
N TYR A 51 0.31 -9.15 -5.25
CA TYR A 51 -0.38 -10.32 -5.77
C TYR A 51 0.25 -10.82 -7.08
N GLU A 52 0.51 -9.91 -8.01
CA GLU A 52 1.08 -10.22 -9.33
C GLU A 52 2.56 -10.65 -9.25
N HIS A 53 3.33 -10.09 -8.33
CA HIS A 53 4.78 -10.27 -8.22
C HIS A 53 5.20 -11.18 -7.04
N ARG A 54 4.38 -12.18 -6.72
CA ARG A 54 4.57 -13.07 -5.55
C ARG A 54 5.86 -13.89 -5.54
N GLU A 55 6.46 -14.15 -6.70
CA GLU A 55 7.69 -14.96 -6.82
C GLU A 55 8.95 -14.09 -6.81
N GLN A 56 8.86 -12.88 -7.35
CA GLN A 56 9.95 -11.92 -7.41
C GLN A 56 9.39 -10.50 -7.55
N ALA A 57 9.41 -9.75 -6.45
CA ALA A 57 8.95 -8.36 -6.43
C ALA A 57 10.13 -7.38 -6.51
N ASP A 58 10.02 -6.36 -7.37
CA ASP A 58 10.90 -5.20 -7.31
C ASP A 58 10.32 -4.18 -6.31
N HIS A 59 10.80 -4.26 -5.09
CA HIS A 59 10.36 -3.34 -4.03
C HIS A 59 10.75 -1.87 -4.30
N GLY A 60 11.77 -1.62 -5.13
CA GLY A 60 12.16 -0.27 -5.52
C GLY A 60 11.12 0.38 -6.43
N GLU A 61 10.62 -0.36 -7.41
CA GLU A 61 9.52 0.07 -8.28
C GLU A 61 8.25 0.35 -7.46
N LEU A 62 7.86 -0.60 -6.61
CA LEU A 62 6.68 -0.45 -5.74
C LEU A 62 6.76 0.82 -4.89
N VAL A 63 7.86 1.03 -4.17
CA VAL A 63 8.05 2.21 -3.32
C VAL A 63 8.12 3.50 -4.14
N GLY A 64 8.71 3.45 -5.35
CA GLY A 64 8.76 4.59 -6.27
C GLY A 64 7.37 5.06 -6.71
N THR A 65 6.51 4.11 -7.08
CA THR A 65 5.11 4.40 -7.44
C THR A 65 4.32 4.91 -6.25
N LEU A 66 4.41 4.25 -5.08
CA LEU A 66 3.73 4.69 -3.87
C LEU A 66 4.16 6.10 -3.45
N ARG A 67 5.46 6.43 -3.57
CA ARG A 67 5.95 7.78 -3.28
C ARG A 67 5.34 8.82 -4.21
N SER A 68 5.15 8.47 -5.49
CA SER A 68 4.53 9.34 -6.47
C SER A 68 3.04 9.55 -6.18
N LEU A 69 2.32 8.46 -5.86
CA LEU A 69 0.89 8.49 -5.51
C LEU A 69 0.62 9.24 -4.21
N LEU A 70 1.50 9.13 -3.21
CA LEU A 70 1.31 9.73 -1.88
C LEU A 70 2.02 11.08 -1.73
N PHE A 71 2.69 11.56 -2.77
CA PHE A 71 3.52 12.77 -2.71
C PHE A 71 2.77 13.97 -2.13
N GLY A 72 1.51 14.15 -2.52
CA GLY A 72 0.70 15.31 -2.10
C GLY A 72 0.32 15.33 -0.61
N ILE A 73 0.44 14.21 0.10
CA ILE A 73 0.11 14.10 1.53
C ILE A 73 1.32 13.72 2.38
N ARG A 74 2.43 13.33 1.77
CA ARG A 74 3.62 12.84 2.49
C ARG A 74 4.20 13.92 3.39
N LYS A 75 4.44 13.60 4.68
CA LYS A 75 5.06 14.53 5.63
C LYS A 75 6.55 14.73 5.33
N GLU A 76 6.95 15.98 5.24
CA GLU A 76 8.36 16.37 5.20
C GLU A 76 8.93 16.38 6.62
N VAL A 77 10.18 15.93 6.76
CA VAL A 77 10.94 16.06 8.01
C VAL A 77 11.97 17.15 7.74
N PHE A 78 11.87 18.26 8.48
CA PHE A 78 12.82 19.38 8.44
C PHE A 78 13.84 19.25 9.56
#